data_AF-A0A2E9RVV6-F1
#
_entry.id   AF-A0A2E9RVV6-F1
#
_cell.length_a   1.000
_cell.length_b   1.000
_cell.length_c   1.000
_cell.angle_alpha   90.00
_cell.angle_beta   90.00
_cell.angle_gamma   90.00
#
_symmetry.space_group_name_H-M   'P 1'
#
loop_
_entity.id
_entity.type
_entity.pdbx_description
1 polymer ?
#
loop_
_entity_poly.entity_id
_entity_poly.type
_entity_poly.pdbx_seq_one_letter_code
_entity_poly.pdbx_strand_id
1 'polypeptide(L)'
;MSKIITSFFILIALLSFSVSSVQASKTFLAGAYVQDVTGSFDSYLVSGGFTERKRGKMNPGDLKARCFVLQRGKASIAIAIVDSCMIPRTVCDEAKNLASKKTGIPTDRILIAATHTHSAPSVMNYCLGTRADPAYTKFLPSKIAEGIRQAHAKLEPARIGWNQVEALGFTHCRRWITRPDR
;
A
#
# COMPACT_ATOMS: atom_id res chain seq x y z
N MET A 1 10.12 43.99 -57.45
CA MET A 1 9.50 42.73 -56.98
C MET A 1 10.46 41.79 -56.25
N SER A 2 11.80 41.83 -56.43
CA SER A 2 12.70 40.86 -55.76
C SER A 2 13.09 41.18 -54.30
N LYS A 3 12.91 42.42 -53.81
CA LYS A 3 13.24 42.80 -52.41
C LYS A 3 12.17 42.40 -51.37
N ILE A 4 10.94 42.15 -51.80
CA ILE A 4 9.82 41.77 -50.91
C ILE A 4 9.91 40.26 -50.56
N ILE A 5 10.45 39.45 -51.47
CA ILE A 5 10.58 38.00 -51.29
C ILE A 5 11.70 37.66 -50.29
N THR A 6 12.78 38.44 -50.27
CA THR A 6 13.91 38.24 -49.33
C THR A 6 13.55 38.58 -47.88
N SER A 7 12.65 39.55 -47.67
CA SER A 7 12.20 39.93 -46.32
C SER A 7 11.27 38.91 -45.68
N PHE A 8 10.57 38.09 -46.49
CA PHE A 8 9.66 37.06 -45.99
C PHE A 8 10.39 35.81 -45.48
N PHE A 9 11.56 35.50 -46.05
CA PHE A 9 12.38 34.36 -45.63
C PHE A 9 13.13 34.59 -44.32
N ILE A 10 13.46 35.83 -43.97
CA ILE A 10 14.14 36.17 -42.71
C ILE A 10 13.17 36.09 -41.52
N LEU A 11 11.86 36.32 -41.74
CA LEU A 11 10.86 36.24 -40.68
C LEU A 11 10.49 34.80 -40.31
N ILE A 12 10.63 33.85 -41.23
CA ILE A 12 10.37 32.41 -40.97
C ILE A 12 11.56 31.77 -40.23
N ALA A 13 12.79 32.27 -40.40
CA ALA A 13 13.97 31.76 -39.69
C ALA A 13 13.94 32.06 -38.18
N LEU A 14 13.24 33.12 -37.75
CA LEU A 14 13.07 33.49 -36.33
C LEU A 14 11.97 32.72 -35.60
N LEU A 15 11.18 31.89 -36.30
CA LEU A 15 10.24 30.94 -35.68
C LEU A 15 10.88 29.59 -35.35
N SER A 16 12.21 29.47 -35.43
CA SER A 16 12.96 28.43 -34.75
C SER A 16 13.03 28.75 -33.25
N PHE A 17 11.87 28.97 -32.62
CA PHE A 17 11.77 28.95 -31.16
C PHE A 17 12.14 27.53 -30.77
N SER A 18 13.38 27.35 -30.35
CA SER A 18 13.80 26.20 -29.56
C SER A 18 12.89 26.15 -28.36
N VAL A 19 11.78 25.43 -28.50
CA VAL A 19 10.99 24.93 -27.39
C VAL A 19 11.91 23.93 -26.73
N SER A 20 12.83 24.44 -25.90
CA SER A 20 13.45 23.66 -24.86
C SER A 20 12.28 23.07 -24.10
N SER A 21 12.02 21.79 -24.34
CA SER A 21 11.15 21.00 -23.49
C SER A 21 11.84 21.01 -22.14
N VAL A 22 11.50 22.01 -21.32
CA VAL A 22 11.67 21.91 -19.89
C VAL A 22 10.85 20.68 -19.56
N GLN A 23 11.53 19.55 -19.41
CA GLN A 23 10.97 18.33 -18.90
C GLN A 23 10.47 18.70 -17.52
N ALA A 24 9.22 19.16 -17.43
CA ALA A 24 8.62 19.60 -16.19
C ALA A 24 8.81 18.44 -15.24
N SER A 25 9.66 18.64 -14.23
CA SER A 25 9.93 17.63 -13.23
C SER A 25 8.57 17.26 -12.67
N LYS A 26 8.13 16.03 -12.96
CA LYS A 26 6.79 15.58 -12.58
C LYS A 26 6.73 15.65 -11.07
N THR A 27 5.96 16.60 -10.55
CA THR A 27 5.76 16.81 -9.10
C THR A 27 5.49 15.45 -8.46
N PHE A 28 6.27 15.14 -7.44
CA PHE A 28 6.03 13.94 -6.64
C PHE A 28 4.82 14.21 -5.75
N LEU A 29 3.83 13.33 -5.84
CA LEU A 29 2.62 13.40 -5.02
C LEU A 29 2.60 12.20 -4.08
N ALA A 30 2.11 12.42 -2.86
CA ALA A 30 1.84 11.36 -1.91
C ALA A 30 0.47 11.58 -1.26
N GLY A 31 -0.21 10.49 -0.97
CA GLY A 31 -1.45 10.50 -0.21
C GLY A 31 -1.43 9.38 0.81
N ALA A 32 -1.95 9.64 1.99
CA ALA A 32 -1.96 8.69 3.10
C ALA A 32 -3.34 8.61 3.75
N TYR A 33 -3.71 7.40 4.18
CA TYR A 33 -4.97 7.18 4.88
C TYR A 33 -4.85 5.99 5.83
N VAL A 34 -5.42 6.13 7.03
CA VAL A 34 -5.56 5.04 7.99
C VAL A 34 -7.00 4.54 7.92
N GLN A 35 -7.18 3.36 7.36
CA GLN A 35 -8.48 2.70 7.26
C GLN A 35 -8.71 1.82 8.48
N ASP A 36 -9.85 1.98 9.14
CA ASP A 36 -10.32 1.03 10.14
C ASP A 36 -10.70 -0.29 9.46
N VAL A 37 -10.08 -1.38 9.91
CA VAL A 37 -10.35 -2.74 9.44
C VAL A 37 -10.86 -3.63 10.57
N THR A 38 -11.29 -3.08 11.70
CA THR A 38 -11.70 -3.86 12.87
C THR A 38 -12.91 -4.76 12.60
N GLY A 39 -13.89 -4.26 11.84
CA GLY A 39 -15.16 -4.95 11.64
C GLY A 39 -16.12 -4.79 12.82
N SER A 40 -17.39 -5.08 12.59
CA SER A 40 -18.48 -4.94 13.57
C SER A 40 -19.03 -6.31 13.97
N PHE A 41 -18.14 -7.28 14.21
CA PHE A 41 -18.50 -8.65 14.53
C PHE A 41 -18.52 -8.87 16.05
N ASP A 42 -19.42 -9.74 16.52
CA ASP A 42 -19.53 -10.07 17.95
C ASP A 42 -18.41 -11.01 18.42
N SER A 43 -17.82 -11.77 17.50
CA SER A 43 -16.70 -12.66 17.78
C SER A 43 -15.77 -12.81 16.57
N TYR A 44 -14.49 -13.03 16.86
CA TYR A 44 -13.42 -13.24 15.90
C TYR A 44 -12.63 -14.50 16.24
N LEU A 45 -12.28 -15.31 15.24
CA LEU A 45 -11.20 -16.29 15.38
C LEU A 45 -9.85 -15.56 15.28
N VAL A 46 -8.99 -15.68 16.29
CA VAL A 46 -7.71 -14.98 16.36
C VAL A 46 -6.56 -15.98 16.21
N SER A 47 -5.67 -15.73 15.25
CA SER A 47 -4.42 -16.47 15.08
C SER A 47 -3.30 -15.81 15.89
N GLY A 48 -2.47 -16.59 16.57
CA GLY A 48 -1.33 -16.07 17.31
C GLY A 48 -1.03 -16.73 18.66
N GLY A 49 -1.96 -17.53 19.17
CA GLY A 49 -1.72 -18.46 20.27
C GLY A 49 -1.17 -19.80 19.80
N PHE A 50 -0.83 -20.69 20.75
CA PHE A 50 -0.54 -22.11 20.47
C PHE A 50 -1.80 -22.90 20.07
N THR A 51 -2.98 -22.38 20.41
CA THR A 51 -4.29 -22.96 20.11
C THR A 51 -5.22 -21.90 19.53
N GLU A 52 -6.21 -22.33 18.77
CA GLU A 52 -7.28 -21.45 18.29
C GLU A 52 -8.00 -20.79 19.47
N ARG A 53 -8.26 -19.48 19.35
CA ARG A 53 -8.98 -18.71 20.35
C ARG A 53 -10.02 -17.83 19.68
N LYS A 54 -11.10 -17.58 20.42
CA LYS A 54 -12.08 -16.56 20.09
C LYS A 54 -11.79 -15.29 20.88
N ARG A 55 -11.90 -14.15 20.23
CA ARG A 55 -12.00 -12.83 20.88
C ARG A 55 -13.42 -12.33 20.70
N GLY A 56 -13.95 -11.65 21.72
CA GLY A 56 -15.23 -10.95 21.61
C GLY A 56 -15.14 -9.72 20.71
N LYS A 57 -16.18 -8.90 20.74
CA LYS A 57 -16.24 -7.63 20.02
C LYS A 57 -14.99 -6.77 20.27
N MET A 58 -14.46 -6.21 19.20
CA MET A 58 -13.36 -5.24 19.21
C MET A 58 -13.93 -3.83 19.04
N ASN A 59 -13.19 -2.81 19.51
CA ASN A 59 -13.62 -1.43 19.39
C ASN A 59 -13.24 -0.88 18.01
N PRO A 60 -14.09 -0.04 17.38
CA PRO A 60 -13.74 0.62 16.13
C PRO A 60 -12.36 1.30 16.19
N GLY A 61 -11.52 1.04 15.20
CA GLY A 61 -10.14 1.51 15.13
C GLY A 61 -9.10 0.64 15.86
N ASP A 62 -9.47 -0.45 16.52
CA ASP A 62 -8.52 -1.40 17.12
C ASP A 62 -7.54 -1.95 16.09
N LEU A 63 -8.01 -2.22 14.86
CA LEU A 63 -7.21 -2.73 13.75
C LEU A 63 -7.17 -1.74 12.59
N LYS A 64 -5.99 -1.56 12.00
CA LYS A 64 -5.76 -0.54 10.96
C LYS A 64 -5.13 -1.14 9.71
N ALA A 65 -5.54 -0.62 8.56
CA ALA A 65 -4.75 -0.65 7.33
C ALA A 65 -4.20 0.75 7.06
N ARG A 66 -2.87 0.88 7.12
CA ARG A 66 -2.15 2.13 6.83
C ARG A 66 -1.80 2.12 5.36
N CYS A 67 -2.47 2.94 4.58
CA CYS A 67 -2.36 2.98 3.14
C CYS A 67 -1.63 4.25 2.69
N PHE A 68 -0.67 4.08 1.79
CA PHE A 68 0.09 5.16 1.17
C PHE A 68 0.05 4.97 -0.35
N VAL A 69 -0.17 6.07 -1.07
CA VAL A 69 -0.10 6.10 -2.53
C VAL A 69 0.93 7.13 -2.93
N LEU A 70 1.89 6.73 -3.77
CA LEU A 70 2.94 7.59 -4.29
C LEU A 70 2.75 7.71 -5.80
N GLN A 71 2.80 8.92 -6.33
CA GLN A 71 2.56 9.19 -7.75
C GLN A 71 3.62 10.14 -8.33
N ARG A 72 4.10 9.81 -9.53
CA ARG A 72 4.95 10.69 -10.35
C ARG A 72 4.52 10.63 -11.81
N GLY A 73 3.87 11.69 -12.28
CA GLY A 73 3.22 11.71 -13.58
C GLY A 73 2.10 10.68 -13.68
N LYS A 74 2.19 9.77 -14.66
CA LYS A 74 1.21 8.69 -14.89
C LYS A 74 1.46 7.42 -14.07
N ALA A 75 2.58 7.34 -13.36
CA ALA A 75 2.94 6.16 -12.58
C ALA A 75 2.53 6.37 -11.12
N SER A 76 1.75 5.42 -10.60
CA SER A 76 1.33 5.39 -9.21
C SER A 76 1.63 4.01 -8.62
N ILE A 77 2.02 3.98 -7.35
CA ILE A 77 2.20 2.77 -6.54
C ILE A 77 1.39 2.91 -5.25
N ALA A 78 0.87 1.80 -4.73
CA ALA A 78 0.17 1.77 -3.46
C ALA A 78 0.82 0.76 -2.51
N ILE A 79 0.89 1.11 -1.23
CA ILE A 79 1.36 0.26 -0.15
C ILE A 79 0.30 0.25 0.93
N ALA A 80 -0.12 -0.93 1.39
CA ALA A 80 -1.01 -1.10 2.53
C ALA A 80 -0.34 -2.00 3.58
N ILE A 81 -0.11 -1.45 4.78
CA ILE A 81 0.38 -2.20 5.94
C ILE A 81 -0.82 -2.48 6.85
N VAL A 82 -1.18 -3.74 7.01
CA VAL A 82 -2.44 -4.18 7.61
C VAL A 82 -2.19 -4.89 8.93
N ASP A 83 -2.96 -4.56 9.95
CA ASP A 83 -2.96 -5.29 11.22
C ASP A 83 -3.58 -6.69 11.04
N SER A 84 -2.71 -7.66 10.83
CA SER A 84 -3.03 -9.08 10.70
C SER A 84 -1.79 -9.92 11.05
N CYS A 85 -1.98 -11.20 11.38
CA CYS A 85 -0.88 -12.14 11.53
C CYS A 85 -0.30 -12.50 10.15
N MET A 86 -1.14 -13.02 9.27
CA MET A 86 -0.79 -13.43 7.91
C MET A 86 -1.97 -13.12 7.00
N ILE A 87 -1.68 -12.73 5.75
CA ILE A 87 -2.70 -12.50 4.73
C ILE A 87 -2.38 -13.40 3.54
N PRO A 88 -3.28 -14.33 3.16
CA PRO A 88 -3.01 -15.23 2.06
C PRO A 88 -3.08 -14.49 0.72
N ARG A 89 -2.41 -15.04 -0.29
CA ARG A 89 -2.37 -14.48 -1.65
C ARG A 89 -3.76 -14.17 -2.20
N THR A 90 -4.73 -15.05 -2.01
CA THR A 90 -6.10 -14.87 -2.51
C THR A 90 -6.77 -13.60 -1.98
N VAL A 91 -6.64 -13.32 -0.68
CA VAL A 91 -7.15 -12.10 -0.03
C VAL A 91 -6.42 -10.86 -0.54
N CYS A 92 -5.10 -10.95 -0.73
CA CYS A 92 -4.31 -9.87 -1.32
C CYS A 92 -4.74 -9.58 -2.77
N ASP A 93 -4.89 -10.61 -3.61
CA ASP A 93 -5.22 -10.45 -5.02
C ASP A 93 -6.63 -9.87 -5.20
N GLU A 94 -7.60 -10.29 -4.37
CA GLU A 94 -8.93 -9.68 -4.33
C GLU A 94 -8.86 -8.19 -3.96
N ALA A 95 -8.15 -7.84 -2.90
CA ALA A 95 -7.97 -6.45 -2.47
C ALA A 95 -7.29 -5.60 -3.56
N LYS A 96 -6.26 -6.12 -4.22
CA LYS A 96 -5.56 -5.47 -5.32
C LYS A 96 -6.50 -5.23 -6.51
N ASN A 97 -7.29 -6.23 -6.90
CA ASN A 97 -8.25 -6.09 -8.00
C ASN A 97 -9.29 -5.01 -7.69
N LEU A 98 -9.84 -4.99 -6.47
CA LEU A 98 -10.79 -3.97 -6.04
C LEU A 98 -10.16 -2.56 -6.01
N ALA A 99 -8.95 -2.44 -5.47
CA ALA A 99 -8.22 -1.17 -5.42
C ALA A 99 -7.88 -0.66 -6.82
N SER A 100 -7.44 -1.55 -7.72
CA SER A 100 -7.11 -1.23 -9.11
C SER A 100 -8.32 -0.67 -9.84
N LYS A 101 -9.49 -1.32 -9.72
CA LYS A 101 -10.75 -0.80 -10.30
C LYS A 101 -11.13 0.59 -9.78
N LYS A 102 -10.86 0.87 -8.50
CA LYS A 102 -11.22 2.14 -7.84
C LYS A 102 -10.25 3.29 -8.13
N THR A 103 -9.01 2.99 -8.49
CA THR A 103 -7.92 3.99 -8.55
C THR A 103 -7.19 4.05 -9.89
N GLY A 104 -7.33 3.02 -10.72
CA GLY A 104 -6.54 2.86 -11.95
C GLY A 104 -5.11 2.38 -11.72
N ILE A 105 -4.69 2.15 -10.46
CA ILE A 105 -3.34 1.64 -10.15
C ILE A 105 -3.26 0.16 -10.59
N PRO A 106 -2.30 -0.23 -11.43
CA PRO A 106 -2.09 -1.64 -11.80
C PRO A 106 -1.83 -2.54 -10.59
N THR A 107 -2.34 -3.78 -10.60
CA THR A 107 -2.26 -4.70 -9.46
C THR A 107 -0.82 -5.11 -9.08
N ASP A 108 0.09 -5.10 -10.06
CA ASP A 108 1.53 -5.31 -9.89
C ASP A 108 2.25 -4.12 -9.21
N ARG A 109 1.57 -2.97 -9.09
CA ARG A 109 2.03 -1.76 -8.39
C ARG A 109 1.37 -1.55 -7.03
N ILE A 110 0.68 -2.57 -6.53
CA ILE A 110 0.03 -2.56 -5.22
C ILE A 110 0.72 -3.61 -4.32
N LEU A 111 1.31 -3.16 -3.23
CA LEU A 111 1.88 -4.00 -2.18
C LEU A 111 0.96 -4.02 -0.97
N ILE A 112 0.68 -5.22 -0.45
CA ILE A 112 -0.08 -5.43 0.77
C ILE A 112 0.80 -6.29 1.67
N ALA A 113 1.02 -5.84 2.91
CA ALA A 113 1.80 -6.54 3.90
C ALA A 113 1.07 -6.58 5.25
N ALA A 114 1.31 -7.63 6.02
CA ALA A 114 0.81 -7.76 7.38
C ALA A 114 1.85 -7.27 8.39
N THR A 115 1.40 -6.71 9.51
CA THR A 115 2.30 -6.38 10.65
C THR A 115 2.78 -7.60 11.42
N HIS A 116 2.22 -8.77 11.15
CA HIS A 116 2.44 -10.00 11.89
C HIS A 116 2.01 -9.94 13.36
N THR A 117 0.90 -9.23 13.64
CA THR A 117 0.30 -9.20 14.98
C THR A 117 -0.42 -10.51 15.30
N HIS A 118 -0.24 -11.01 16.52
CA HIS A 118 -0.85 -12.24 17.02
C HIS A 118 -2.21 -12.02 17.73
N SER A 119 -2.78 -10.82 17.60
CA SER A 119 -4.00 -10.40 18.29
C SER A 119 -5.14 -9.95 17.35
N ALA A 120 -4.98 -10.19 16.05
CA ALA A 120 -5.93 -9.85 15.00
C ALA A 120 -6.68 -11.10 14.49
N PRO A 121 -7.86 -10.92 13.85
CA PRO A 121 -8.60 -12.03 13.29
C PRO A 121 -7.80 -12.76 12.22
N SER A 122 -7.91 -14.09 12.21
CA SER A 122 -7.23 -14.97 11.27
C SER A 122 -7.90 -14.88 9.91
N VAL A 123 -7.12 -14.59 8.85
CA VAL A 123 -7.59 -14.63 7.45
C VAL A 123 -6.88 -15.69 6.61
N MET A 124 -5.86 -16.34 7.17
CA MET A 124 -5.14 -17.43 6.53
C MET A 124 -5.50 -18.74 7.24
N ASN A 125 -6.01 -19.71 6.47
CA ASN A 125 -6.41 -20.97 7.05
C ASN A 125 -5.21 -21.71 7.65
N TYR A 126 -5.40 -22.30 8.82
CA TYR A 126 -4.38 -23.01 9.61
C TYR A 126 -3.16 -22.17 10.02
N CYS A 127 -3.26 -20.83 9.99
CA CYS A 127 -2.22 -19.96 10.51
C CYS A 127 -2.01 -20.22 12.00
N LEU A 128 -0.87 -20.84 12.35
CA LEU A 128 -0.54 -21.26 13.72
C LEU A 128 -1.61 -22.18 14.34
N GLY A 129 -2.22 -23.05 13.52
CA GLY A 129 -3.27 -23.97 13.98
C GLY A 129 -4.65 -23.35 14.12
N THR A 130 -4.83 -22.07 13.77
CA THR A 130 -6.13 -21.39 13.78
C THR A 130 -6.76 -21.38 12.39
N ARG A 131 -8.07 -21.67 12.31
CA ARG A 131 -8.83 -21.56 11.06
C ARG A 131 -8.94 -20.10 10.60
N ALA A 132 -9.16 -19.90 9.31
CA ALA A 132 -9.55 -18.58 8.82
C ALA A 132 -10.95 -18.24 9.34
N ASP A 133 -11.14 -17.01 9.82
CA ASP A 133 -12.44 -16.47 10.15
C ASP A 133 -13.19 -16.15 8.84
N PRO A 134 -14.27 -16.86 8.51
CA PRO A 134 -14.90 -16.73 7.19
C PRO A 134 -15.52 -15.34 6.99
N ALA A 135 -16.11 -14.75 8.05
CA ALA A 135 -16.75 -13.44 7.96
C ALA A 135 -15.70 -12.35 7.78
N TYR A 136 -14.62 -12.41 8.57
CA TYR A 136 -13.55 -11.42 8.49
C TYR A 136 -12.74 -11.55 7.19
N THR A 137 -12.51 -12.77 6.71
CA THR A 137 -11.81 -13.03 5.42
C THR A 137 -12.55 -12.41 4.24
N LYS A 138 -13.90 -12.46 4.22
CA LYS A 138 -14.72 -11.80 3.20
C LYS A 138 -14.76 -10.27 3.35
N PHE A 139 -14.64 -9.78 4.58
CA PHE A 139 -14.72 -8.35 4.90
C PHE A 139 -13.44 -7.59 4.54
N LEU A 140 -12.28 -8.15 4.88
CA LEU A 140 -10.99 -7.46 4.84
C LEU A 140 -10.57 -6.90 3.45
N PRO A 141 -10.72 -7.64 2.32
CA PRO A 141 -10.27 -7.15 1.01
C PRO A 141 -10.87 -5.80 0.62
N SER A 142 -12.19 -5.65 0.83
CA SER A 142 -12.93 -4.44 0.48
C SER A 142 -12.46 -3.23 1.28
N LYS A 143 -12.09 -3.42 2.55
CA LYS A 143 -11.59 -2.38 3.43
C LYS A 143 -10.17 -1.97 3.04
N ILE A 144 -9.27 -2.91 2.77
CA ILE A 144 -7.93 -2.57 2.27
C ILE A 144 -8.02 -1.73 0.99
N ALA A 145 -8.86 -2.17 0.05
CA ALA A 145 -9.08 -1.44 -1.20
C ALA A 145 -9.67 -0.04 -0.97
N GLU A 146 -10.56 0.12 0.00
CA GLU A 146 -11.09 1.42 0.38
C GLU A 146 -10.02 2.33 0.98
N GLY A 147 -9.16 1.82 1.87
CA GLY A 147 -8.04 2.58 2.40
C GLY A 147 -7.08 3.07 1.32
N ILE A 148 -6.79 2.22 0.33
CA ILE A 148 -5.98 2.60 -0.85
C ILE A 148 -6.68 3.69 -1.67
N ARG A 149 -7.99 3.55 -1.92
CA ARG A 149 -8.78 4.55 -2.65
C ARG A 149 -8.76 5.91 -1.93
N GLN A 150 -8.91 5.92 -0.61
CA GLN A 150 -8.88 7.13 0.21
C GLN A 150 -7.50 7.78 0.20
N ALA A 151 -6.43 6.99 0.30
CA ALA A 151 -5.06 7.49 0.17
C ALA A 151 -4.83 8.10 -1.24
N HIS A 152 -5.30 7.45 -2.30
CA HIS A 152 -5.23 7.98 -3.67
C HIS A 152 -5.99 9.30 -3.84
N ALA A 153 -7.18 9.42 -3.23
CA ALA A 153 -7.98 10.66 -3.29
C ALA A 153 -7.33 11.83 -2.54
N LYS A 154 -6.35 11.57 -1.67
CA LYS A 154 -5.62 12.56 -0.86
C LYS A 154 -4.21 12.84 -1.40
N LEU A 155 -3.96 12.59 -2.69
CA LEU A 155 -2.67 12.92 -3.31
C LEU A 155 -2.41 14.42 -3.29
N GLU A 156 -1.30 14.81 -2.66
CA GLU A 156 -0.84 16.19 -2.59
C GLU A 156 0.68 16.27 -2.86
N PRO A 157 1.22 17.45 -3.27
CA PRO A 157 2.65 17.63 -3.44
C PRO A 157 3.45 17.21 -2.21
N ALA A 158 4.43 16.35 -2.40
CA ALA A 158 5.17 15.75 -1.31
C ALA A 158 6.68 15.68 -1.61
N ARG A 159 7.45 15.38 -0.56
CA ARG A 159 8.86 15.01 -0.64
C ARG A 159 9.05 13.67 0.04
N ILE A 160 10.01 12.89 -0.43
CA ILE A 160 10.39 11.62 0.19
C ILE A 160 11.84 11.70 0.68
N GLY A 161 12.08 11.14 1.86
CA GLY A 161 13.41 10.99 2.46
C GLY A 161 13.48 9.64 3.17
N TRP A 162 14.69 9.19 3.45
CA TRP A 162 14.93 7.94 4.17
C TRP A 162 16.08 8.14 5.15
N ASN A 163 16.05 7.38 6.25
CA ASN A 163 17.11 7.30 7.22
C ASN A 163 17.14 5.88 7.80
N GLN A 164 18.29 5.47 8.33
CA GLN A 164 18.48 4.20 8.99
C GLN A 164 19.20 4.42 10.32
N VAL A 165 18.74 3.72 11.36
CA VAL A 165 19.36 3.75 12.68
C VAL A 165 19.47 2.33 13.21
N GLU A 166 20.42 2.11 14.09
CA GLU A 166 20.56 0.85 14.81
C GLU A 166 19.49 0.75 15.91
N ALA A 167 18.84 -0.41 16.02
CA ALA A 167 17.75 -0.65 16.97
C ALA A 167 18.06 -1.86 17.86
N LEU A 168 19.23 -1.82 18.53
CA LEU A 168 19.61 -2.85 19.50
C LEU A 168 18.63 -2.90 20.68
N GLY A 169 18.44 -4.08 21.25
CA GLY A 169 17.62 -4.28 22.46
C GLY A 169 16.11 -4.39 22.22
N PHE A 170 15.60 -4.14 21.00
CA PHE A 170 14.18 -4.33 20.68
C PHE A 170 13.84 -5.75 20.23
N THR A 171 14.83 -6.54 19.82
CA THR A 171 14.63 -7.92 19.36
C THR A 171 15.72 -8.83 19.92
N HIS A 172 15.36 -10.09 20.16
CA HIS A 172 16.28 -11.13 20.61
C HIS A 172 16.06 -12.39 19.77
N CYS A 173 17.15 -13.10 19.45
CA CYS A 173 17.04 -14.37 18.76
C CYS A 173 16.42 -15.41 19.69
N ARG A 174 15.21 -15.89 19.37
CA ARG A 174 14.54 -16.97 20.12
C ARG A 174 15.18 -18.35 19.92
N ARG A 175 16.17 -18.47 19.03
CA ARG A 175 16.95 -19.70 18.76
C ARG A 175 18.43 -19.42 19.01
N TRP A 176 18.86 -19.61 20.25
CA TRP A 176 20.21 -19.28 20.72
C TRP A 176 21.17 -20.48 20.69
N ILE A 177 20.65 -21.70 20.47
CA ILE A 177 21.44 -22.89 20.21
C ILE A 177 21.30 -23.24 18.73
N THR A 178 22.22 -22.78 17.90
CA THR A 178 22.51 -23.43 16.61
C THR A 178 23.47 -24.56 16.91
N ARG A 179 23.07 -25.81 16.66
CA ARG A 179 24.00 -26.95 16.63
C ARG A 179 24.48 -27.12 15.18
N PRO A 180 25.54 -26.44 14.73
CA PRO A 180 26.08 -26.68 13.38
C PRO A 180 26.70 -28.08 13.25
N ASP A 181 26.92 -28.77 14.36
CA ASP A 181 27.49 -30.10 14.51
C ASP A 181 26.46 -31.23 14.69
N ARG A 182 25.15 -30.92 14.71
CA ARG A 182 24.08 -31.94 14.78
C ARG A 182 22.87 -31.61 13.91
#